data_AF-A0A839ATG0-F1
#
_entry.id   AF-A0A839ATG0-F1
#
_cell.length_a   1.000
_cell.length_b   1.000
_cell.length_c   1.000
_cell.angle_alpha   90.00
_cell.angle_beta   90.00
_cell.angle_gamma   90.00
#
_symmetry.space_group_name_H-M   'P 1'
#
loop_
_entity.id
_entity.type
_entity.pdbx_description
1 polymer ?
#
loop_
_entity_poly.entity_id
_entity_poly.type
_entity_poly.pdbx_seq_one_letter_code
_entity_poly.pdbx_strand_id
1 'polypeptide(L)'
;MPLTELVNSLEKKTQIELAIELIEIGLPIWENYNSENRIEYTDSVVGMYHIINKNLIKKSIKLLKKINVQNNFLTDKINALKIKSLHDEIREPVVAREDDDFEIPIEVELILYSTSNLIEYVMGKTHSSLNENLAYISINQSIDAITKSKIKTFDQINEILKTCKTEYN
;
A
#
# COMPACT_ATOMS: atom_id res chain seq x y z
N MET A 1 17.43 14.80 7.56
CA MET A 1 15.98 14.91 7.77
C MET A 1 15.42 13.51 7.83
N PRO A 2 14.80 13.11 8.96
CA PRO A 2 14.05 11.86 9.09
C PRO A 2 12.99 11.70 7.99
N LEU A 3 12.71 10.44 7.62
CA LEU A 3 11.68 10.12 6.61
C LEU A 3 10.30 10.65 7.01
N THR A 4 9.95 10.55 8.29
CA THR A 4 8.70 11.09 8.87
C THR A 4 8.55 12.59 8.61
N GLU A 5 9.59 13.37 8.87
CA GLU A 5 9.60 14.82 8.64
C GLU A 5 9.47 15.16 7.15
N LEU A 6 10.19 14.42 6.30
CA LEU A 6 10.09 14.58 4.84
C LEU A 6 8.64 14.36 4.39
N VAL A 7 8.06 13.19 4.69
CA VAL A 7 6.72 12.83 4.22
C VAL A 7 5.66 13.80 4.75
N ASN A 8 5.75 14.21 6.01
CA ASN A 8 4.80 15.15 6.61
C ASN A 8 4.89 16.57 6.03
N SER A 9 6.03 16.93 5.43
CA SER A 9 6.21 18.22 4.76
C SER A 9 5.62 18.27 3.33
N LEU A 10 5.36 17.10 2.72
CA LEU A 10 4.82 17.01 1.37
C LEU A 10 3.32 17.30 1.34
N GLU A 11 2.82 17.83 0.23
CA GLU A 11 1.37 17.91 -0.01
C GLU A 11 0.74 16.51 -0.05
N LYS A 12 -0.54 16.41 0.35
CA LYS A 12 -1.28 15.14 0.36
C LYS A 12 -1.18 14.39 -0.98
N LYS A 13 -1.30 15.12 -2.10
CA LYS A 13 -1.19 14.54 -3.44
C LYS A 13 0.18 13.88 -3.64
N THR A 14 1.27 14.59 -3.33
CA THR A 14 2.65 14.09 -3.45
C THR A 14 2.94 12.93 -2.50
N GLN A 15 2.37 12.94 -1.28
CA GLN A 15 2.45 11.79 -0.37
C GLN A 15 1.84 10.53 -1.01
N ILE A 16 0.70 10.66 -1.69
CA ILE A 16 0.06 9.55 -2.40
C ILE A 16 0.88 9.12 -3.62
N GLU A 17 1.43 10.05 -4.41
CA GLU A 17 2.26 9.72 -5.59
C GLU A 17 3.50 8.91 -5.20
N LEU A 18 4.23 9.39 -4.18
CA LEU A 18 5.42 8.71 -3.68
C LEU A 18 5.08 7.32 -3.11
N ALA A 19 4.00 7.19 -2.34
CA ALA A 19 3.57 5.90 -1.81
C ALA A 19 3.20 4.93 -2.94
N ILE A 20 2.47 5.39 -3.97
CA ILE A 20 2.14 4.60 -5.17
C ILE A 20 3.41 4.14 -5.88
N GLU A 21 4.37 5.03 -6.10
CA GLU A 21 5.62 4.71 -6.81
C GLU A 21 6.40 3.62 -6.08
N LEU A 22 6.52 3.72 -4.75
CA LEU A 22 7.21 2.73 -3.94
C LEU A 22 6.46 1.39 -3.91
N ILE A 23 5.14 1.39 -3.74
CA ILE A 23 4.34 0.16 -3.83
C ILE A 23 4.49 -0.50 -5.21
N GLU A 24 4.55 0.30 -6.28
CA GLU A 24 4.74 -0.22 -7.64
C GLU A 24 6.14 -0.81 -7.86
N ILE A 25 7.19 -0.23 -7.27
CA ILE A 25 8.54 -0.82 -7.24
C ILE A 25 8.53 -2.15 -6.45
N GLY A 26 7.76 -2.22 -5.36
CA GLY A 26 7.59 -3.41 -4.53
C GLY A 26 6.63 -4.46 -5.09
N LEU A 27 5.84 -4.14 -6.13
CA LEU A 27 4.84 -5.03 -6.72
C LEU A 27 5.38 -6.42 -7.11
N PRO A 28 6.60 -6.57 -7.66
CA PRO A 28 7.17 -7.88 -7.96
C PRO A 28 7.31 -8.81 -6.74
N ILE A 29 7.43 -8.28 -5.51
CA ILE A 29 7.47 -9.10 -4.28
C ILE A 29 6.17 -9.89 -4.14
N TRP A 30 5.04 -9.21 -4.30
CA TRP A 30 3.71 -9.81 -4.28
C TRP A 30 3.50 -10.72 -5.50
N GLU A 31 3.78 -10.24 -6.71
CA GLU A 31 3.55 -11.02 -7.94
C GLU A 31 4.36 -12.32 -7.97
N ASN A 32 5.62 -12.31 -7.53
CA ASN A 32 6.47 -13.50 -7.48
C ASN A 32 5.95 -14.50 -6.45
N TYR A 33 5.65 -14.06 -5.22
CA TYR A 33 5.09 -14.93 -4.19
C TYR A 33 3.84 -15.65 -4.67
N ASN A 34 2.93 -14.93 -5.33
CA ASN A 34 1.66 -15.44 -5.84
C ASN A 34 1.78 -16.38 -7.04
N SER A 35 2.90 -16.29 -7.75
CA SER A 35 3.20 -17.16 -8.89
C SER A 35 3.66 -18.55 -8.41
N GLU A 36 4.34 -18.59 -7.26
CA GLU A 36 4.93 -19.81 -6.69
C GLU A 36 4.05 -20.43 -5.59
N ASN A 37 3.20 -19.63 -4.95
CA ASN A 37 2.38 -20.03 -3.81
C ASN A 37 0.89 -19.79 -4.07
N ARG A 38 0.05 -20.52 -3.33
CA ARG A 38 -1.38 -20.22 -3.27
C ARG A 38 -1.59 -19.12 -2.25
N ILE A 39 -2.39 -18.12 -2.60
CA ILE A 39 -2.78 -17.04 -1.70
C ILE A 39 -4.19 -17.35 -1.19
N GLU A 40 -4.25 -18.20 -0.18
CA GLU A 40 -5.49 -18.71 0.38
C GLU A 40 -5.31 -18.87 1.88
N TYR A 41 -6.41 -18.72 2.61
CA TYR A 41 -6.43 -18.96 4.05
C TYR A 41 -7.77 -19.55 4.45
N THR A 42 -7.80 -20.16 5.64
CA THR A 42 -9.03 -20.62 6.27
C THR A 42 -9.27 -19.75 7.49
N ASP A 43 -10.40 -19.05 7.51
CA ASP A 43 -10.85 -18.30 8.67
C ASP A 43 -11.06 -19.29 9.83
N SER A 44 -10.27 -19.15 10.90
CA SER A 44 -10.30 -20.07 12.03
C SER A 44 -11.56 -19.96 12.88
N VAL A 45 -12.30 -18.84 12.80
CA VAL A 45 -13.53 -18.60 13.55
C VAL A 45 -14.71 -19.32 12.91
N VAL A 46 -14.84 -19.26 11.59
CA VAL A 46 -16.00 -19.84 10.86
C VAL A 46 -15.64 -21.04 9.97
N GLY A 47 -14.36 -21.39 9.85
CA GLY A 47 -13.89 -22.51 9.03
C GLY A 47 -14.06 -22.29 7.53
N MET A 48 -14.30 -21.04 7.09
CA MET A 48 -14.50 -20.70 5.69
C MET A 48 -13.16 -20.58 4.97
N TYR A 49 -13.09 -21.12 3.76
CA TYR A 49 -11.89 -21.04 2.92
C TYR A 49 -12.00 -19.84 1.95
N HIS A 50 -10.96 -19.02 1.93
CA HIS A 50 -10.88 -17.79 1.15
C HIS A 50 -9.72 -17.86 0.15
N ILE A 51 -9.96 -17.36 -1.06
CA ILE A 51 -8.93 -17.17 -2.09
C ILE A 51 -8.72 -15.68 -2.27
N ILE A 52 -7.49 -15.23 -2.07
CA ILE A 52 -7.13 -13.83 -2.25
C ILE A 52 -6.88 -13.56 -3.73
N ASN A 53 -7.43 -12.45 -4.22
CA ASN A 53 -7.23 -12.01 -5.59
C ASN A 53 -5.74 -11.75 -5.86
N LYS A 54 -5.11 -12.54 -6.74
CA LYS A 54 -3.69 -12.39 -7.09
C LYS A 54 -3.31 -10.99 -7.58
N ASN A 55 -4.26 -10.28 -8.20
CA ASN A 55 -4.05 -8.93 -8.74
C ASN A 55 -4.42 -7.81 -7.75
N LEU A 56 -4.67 -8.12 -6.47
CA LEU A 56 -5.15 -7.16 -5.48
C LEU A 56 -4.28 -5.89 -5.40
N ILE A 57 -2.97 -6.04 -5.24
CA ILE A 57 -2.04 -4.91 -5.14
C ILE A 57 -2.00 -4.11 -6.46
N LYS A 58 -1.92 -4.80 -7.60
CA LYS A 58 -1.92 -4.16 -8.93
C LYS A 58 -3.20 -3.38 -9.23
N LYS A 59 -4.36 -3.95 -8.89
CA LYS A 59 -5.67 -3.30 -8.98
C LYS A 59 -5.72 -2.07 -8.07
N SER A 60 -5.12 -2.17 -6.88
CA SER A 60 -5.00 -1.07 -5.93
C SER A 60 -4.20 0.09 -6.49
N ILE A 61 -2.97 -0.15 -6.96
CA ILE A 61 -2.12 0.85 -7.61
C ILE A 61 -2.89 1.56 -8.73
N LYS A 62 -3.54 0.79 -9.63
CA LYS A 62 -4.29 1.35 -10.76
C LYS A 62 -5.43 2.27 -10.31
N LEU A 63 -6.17 1.89 -9.26
CA LEU A 63 -7.25 2.71 -8.74
C LEU A 63 -6.71 3.95 -8.04
N LEU A 64 -5.69 3.81 -7.18
CA LEU A 64 -5.06 4.91 -6.47
C LEU A 64 -4.51 5.97 -7.42
N LYS A 65 -3.81 5.55 -8.49
CA LYS A 65 -3.36 6.46 -9.57
C LYS A 65 -4.51 7.22 -10.20
N LYS A 66 -5.65 6.56 -10.45
CA LYS A 66 -6.83 7.17 -11.04
C LYS A 66 -7.51 8.18 -10.10
N ILE A 67 -7.44 7.96 -8.80
CA ILE A 67 -8.06 8.85 -7.80
C ILE A 67 -7.19 10.07 -7.52
N ASN A 68 -5.87 9.92 -7.64
CA ASN A 68 -4.92 11.00 -7.34
C ASN A 68 -4.77 12.05 -8.45
N VAL A 69 -5.58 11.98 -9.51
CA VAL A 69 -5.67 13.02 -10.54
C VAL A 69 -6.92 13.87 -10.34
N GLN A 70 -6.90 15.08 -10.92
CA GLN A 70 -8.07 15.96 -10.87
C GLN A 70 -9.20 15.36 -11.72
N ASN A 71 -10.34 15.12 -11.09
CA ASN A 71 -11.50 14.46 -11.69
C ASN A 71 -12.73 15.38 -11.57
N ASN A 72 -13.79 15.04 -12.32
CA ASN A 72 -15.09 15.68 -12.13
C ASN A 72 -15.89 15.00 -11.02
N PHE A 73 -16.90 15.70 -10.50
CA PHE A 73 -17.73 15.25 -9.37
C PHE A 73 -18.33 13.84 -9.53
N LEU A 74 -18.85 13.51 -10.72
CA LEU A 74 -19.42 12.17 -10.97
C LEU A 74 -18.34 11.08 -10.91
N THR A 75 -17.16 11.38 -11.45
CA THR A 75 -16.02 10.47 -11.43
C THR A 75 -15.52 10.25 -10.01
N ASP A 76 -15.45 11.31 -9.19
CA ASP A 76 -15.08 11.21 -7.78
C ASP A 76 -16.04 10.34 -6.98
N LYS A 77 -17.36 10.50 -7.19
CA LYS A 77 -18.36 9.67 -6.52
C LYS A 77 -18.22 8.19 -6.91
N ILE A 78 -17.99 7.89 -8.19
CA ILE A 78 -17.76 6.51 -8.65
C ILE A 78 -16.47 5.95 -8.06
N ASN A 79 -15.42 6.76 -8.04
CA ASN A 79 -14.12 6.39 -7.50
C ASN A 79 -14.21 6.14 -5.98
N ALA A 80 -15.02 6.91 -5.24
CA ALA A 80 -15.27 6.71 -3.81
C ALA A 80 -15.92 5.34 -3.51
N LEU A 81 -16.85 4.89 -4.37
CA LEU A 81 -17.42 3.55 -4.26
C LEU A 81 -16.39 2.45 -4.56
N LYS A 82 -15.54 2.69 -5.57
CA LYS A 82 -14.48 1.74 -5.96
C LYS A 82 -13.40 1.61 -4.89
N ILE A 83 -12.98 2.71 -4.27
CA ILE A 83 -11.97 2.68 -3.23
C ILE A 83 -12.51 1.99 -1.98
N LYS A 84 -13.78 2.21 -1.62
CA LYS A 84 -14.44 1.47 -0.55
C LYS A 84 -14.47 -0.04 -0.83
N SER A 85 -14.91 -0.44 -2.02
CA SER A 85 -14.91 -1.86 -2.39
C SER A 85 -13.50 -2.48 -2.36
N LEU A 86 -12.47 -1.71 -2.73
CA LEU A 86 -11.09 -2.18 -2.67
C LEU A 86 -10.58 -2.26 -1.22
N HIS A 87 -10.97 -1.32 -0.37
CA HIS A 87 -10.68 -1.34 1.06
C HIS A 87 -11.26 -2.61 1.72
N ASP A 88 -12.51 -2.94 1.40
CA ASP A 88 -13.14 -4.14 1.94
C ASP A 88 -12.39 -5.41 1.45
N GLU A 89 -12.02 -5.47 0.17
CA GLU A 89 -11.25 -6.60 -0.42
C GLU A 89 -9.84 -6.74 0.17
N ILE A 90 -9.14 -5.64 0.49
CA ILE A 90 -7.79 -5.69 1.06
C ILE A 90 -7.80 -5.90 2.58
N ARG A 91 -8.87 -5.51 3.27
CA ARG A 91 -8.97 -5.67 4.72
C ARG A 91 -9.03 -7.15 5.11
N GLU A 92 -9.72 -7.98 4.34
CA GLU A 92 -9.83 -9.43 4.57
C GLU A 92 -8.46 -10.12 4.77
N PRO A 93 -7.52 -10.09 3.80
CA PRO A 93 -6.21 -10.70 3.99
C PRO A 93 -5.35 -10.03 5.07
N VAL A 94 -5.59 -8.75 5.36
CA VAL A 94 -4.90 -8.06 6.47
C VAL A 94 -5.38 -8.60 7.82
N VAL A 95 -6.69 -8.76 8.02
CA VAL A 95 -7.26 -9.37 9.24
C VAL A 95 -6.77 -10.80 9.38
N ALA A 96 -6.88 -11.60 8.33
CA ALA A 96 -6.43 -12.99 8.36
C ALA A 96 -4.95 -13.12 8.73
N ARG A 97 -4.12 -12.16 8.29
CA ARG A 97 -2.72 -12.12 8.71
C ARG A 97 -2.55 -11.73 10.18
N GLU A 98 -3.31 -10.75 10.67
CA GLU A 98 -3.32 -10.30 12.08
C GLU A 98 -3.78 -11.41 13.05
N ASP A 99 -4.69 -12.27 12.60
CA ASP A 99 -5.24 -13.40 13.36
C ASP A 99 -4.40 -14.70 13.20
N ASP A 100 -3.25 -14.63 12.51
CA ASP A 100 -2.35 -15.76 12.19
C ASP A 100 -3.00 -16.88 11.33
N ASP A 101 -4.14 -16.60 10.68
CA ASP A 101 -4.81 -17.51 9.72
C ASP A 101 -4.14 -17.52 8.34
N PHE A 102 -3.37 -16.49 8.03
CA PHE A 102 -2.70 -16.32 6.73
C PHE A 102 -1.20 -16.03 6.90
N GLU A 103 -0.37 -17.06 6.83
CA GLU A 103 1.09 -16.93 6.96
C GLU A 103 1.76 -16.59 5.61
N ILE A 104 2.53 -15.51 5.60
CA ILE A 104 3.29 -15.04 4.43
C ILE A 104 4.67 -14.50 4.85
N PRO A 105 5.66 -14.48 3.95
CA PRO A 105 6.94 -13.85 4.21
C PRO A 105 6.79 -12.36 4.54
N ILE A 106 7.68 -11.86 5.41
CA ILE A 106 7.61 -10.48 5.92
C ILE A 106 7.62 -9.43 4.82
N GLU A 107 8.35 -9.64 3.73
CA GLU A 107 8.41 -8.69 2.62
C GLU A 107 7.08 -8.62 1.87
N VAL A 108 6.36 -9.74 1.76
CA VAL A 108 5.02 -9.83 1.15
C VAL A 108 3.99 -9.14 2.05
N GLU A 109 4.08 -9.40 3.36
CA GLU A 109 3.27 -8.76 4.40
C GLU A 109 3.40 -7.23 4.36
N LEU A 110 4.63 -6.73 4.29
CA LEU A 110 4.92 -5.30 4.24
C LEU A 110 4.30 -4.61 3.01
N ILE A 111 4.28 -5.27 1.84
CA ILE A 111 3.60 -4.73 0.64
C ILE A 111 2.07 -4.73 0.81
N LEU A 112 1.50 -5.79 1.40
CA LEU A 112 0.07 -5.87 1.71
C LEU A 112 -0.34 -4.73 2.66
N TYR A 113 0.37 -4.56 3.77
CA TYR A 113 0.11 -3.52 4.75
C TYR A 113 0.36 -2.11 4.20
N SER A 114 1.44 -1.92 3.44
CA SER A 114 1.73 -0.64 2.79
C SER A 114 0.56 -0.20 1.90
N THR A 115 0.01 -1.14 1.14
CA THR A 115 -1.13 -0.88 0.24
C THR A 115 -2.41 -0.59 1.04
N SER A 116 -2.69 -1.37 2.08
CA SER A 116 -3.86 -1.16 2.96
C SER A 116 -3.83 0.23 3.62
N ASN A 117 -2.69 0.61 4.20
CA ASN A 117 -2.50 1.90 4.86
C ASN A 117 -2.70 3.08 3.91
N LEU A 118 -2.23 2.97 2.66
CA LEU A 118 -2.46 4.01 1.65
C LEU A 118 -3.94 4.11 1.25
N ILE A 119 -4.64 2.98 1.13
CA ILE A 119 -6.08 2.98 0.84
C ILE A 119 -6.85 3.69 1.96
N GLU A 120 -6.56 3.39 3.24
CA GLU A 120 -7.16 4.09 4.38
C GLU A 120 -6.88 5.60 4.34
N TYR A 121 -5.64 5.98 4.01
CA TYR A 121 -5.22 7.37 3.87
C TYR A 121 -6.00 8.13 2.78
N VAL A 122 -6.20 7.50 1.63
CA VAL A 122 -7.00 8.05 0.54
C VAL A 122 -8.49 8.14 0.92
N MET A 123 -9.00 7.18 1.71
CA MET A 123 -10.38 7.19 2.22
C MET A 123 -10.63 8.25 3.31
N GLY A 124 -9.59 8.89 3.83
CA GLY A 124 -9.70 10.04 4.73
C GLY A 124 -9.21 9.78 6.16
N LYS A 125 -8.85 8.54 6.52
CA LYS A 125 -8.18 8.26 7.78
C LYS A 125 -6.72 8.66 7.63
N THR A 126 -6.31 9.79 8.20
CA THR A 126 -4.96 10.34 7.96
C THR A 126 -3.90 9.79 8.90
N HIS A 127 -4.30 9.30 10.08
CA HIS A 127 -3.39 8.84 11.13
C HIS A 127 -3.77 7.45 11.66
N SER A 128 -2.77 6.71 12.14
CA SER A 128 -2.94 5.45 12.87
C SER A 128 -3.42 5.69 14.32
N SER A 129 -3.70 4.61 15.05
CA SER A 129 -4.01 4.67 16.49
C SER A 129 -2.85 5.22 17.34
N LEU A 130 -1.62 5.12 16.84
CA LEU A 130 -0.41 5.69 17.44
C LEU A 130 -0.16 7.14 17.00
N ASN A 131 -1.12 7.76 16.30
CA ASN A 131 -1.04 9.12 15.77
C ASN A 131 0.09 9.32 14.75
N GLU A 132 0.46 8.27 14.01
CA GLU A 132 1.41 8.35 12.90
C GLU A 132 0.69 8.54 11.57
N ASN A 133 1.23 9.39 10.69
CA ASN A 133 0.69 9.61 9.35
C ASN A 133 0.68 8.29 8.55
N LEU A 134 -0.49 7.89 8.05
CA LEU A 134 -0.66 6.62 7.34
C LEU A 134 0.07 6.57 5.98
N ALA A 135 0.25 7.72 5.30
CA ALA A 135 1.08 7.78 4.11
C ALA A 135 2.56 7.51 4.44
N TYR A 136 3.04 8.05 5.58
CA TYR A 136 4.39 7.74 6.06
C TYR A 136 4.55 6.25 6.37
N ILE A 137 3.60 5.65 7.10
CA ILE A 137 3.64 4.22 7.42
C ILE A 137 3.69 3.40 6.12
N SER A 138 2.83 3.72 5.16
CA SER A 138 2.79 3.07 3.86
C SER A 138 4.14 3.16 3.14
N ILE A 139 4.71 4.37 3.03
CA ILE A 139 6.02 4.62 2.40
C ILE A 139 7.12 3.83 3.10
N ASN A 140 7.18 3.87 4.43
CA ASN A 140 8.22 3.21 5.21
C ASN A 140 8.15 1.68 5.06
N GLN A 141 6.96 1.10 5.09
CA GLN A 141 6.76 -0.34 4.89
C GLN A 141 7.17 -0.79 3.48
N SER A 142 6.84 0.00 2.45
CA SER A 142 7.30 -0.28 1.08
C SER A 142 8.83 -0.23 0.97
N ILE A 143 9.48 0.78 1.55
CA ILE A 143 10.95 0.89 1.55
C ILE A 143 11.58 -0.34 2.23
N ASP A 144 11.05 -0.75 3.38
CA ASP A 144 11.56 -1.92 4.10
C ASP A 144 11.42 -3.20 3.27
N ALA A 145 10.24 -3.44 2.66
CA ALA A 145 10.02 -4.58 1.79
C ALA A 145 11.00 -4.63 0.59
N ILE A 146 11.17 -3.48 -0.09
CA ILE A 146 12.03 -3.32 -1.26
C ILE A 146 13.51 -3.58 -0.90
N THR A 147 13.95 -3.05 0.23
CA THR A 147 15.35 -3.18 0.68
C THR A 147 15.66 -4.59 1.16
N LYS A 148 14.77 -5.22 1.93
CA LYS A 148 14.89 -6.63 2.34
C LYS A 148 14.92 -7.58 1.15
N SER A 149 14.06 -7.34 0.17
CA SER A 149 14.00 -8.11 -1.09
C SER A 149 15.12 -7.76 -2.08
N LYS A 150 15.98 -6.78 -1.75
CA LYS A 150 17.10 -6.31 -2.60
C LYS A 150 16.65 -5.86 -4.00
N ILE A 151 15.42 -5.38 -4.14
CA ILE A 151 14.91 -4.83 -5.41
C ILE A 151 15.59 -3.48 -5.73
N LYS A 152 15.78 -2.65 -4.69
CA LYS A 152 16.59 -1.42 -4.76
C LYS A 152 17.46 -1.29 -3.52
N THR A 153 18.61 -0.66 -3.68
CA THR A 153 19.45 -0.26 -2.54
C THR A 153 18.86 0.96 -1.84
N PHE A 154 19.27 1.19 -0.59
CA PHE A 154 18.87 2.38 0.15
C PHE A 154 19.29 3.68 -0.56
N ASP A 155 20.43 3.70 -1.25
CA ASP A 155 20.88 4.86 -2.04
C ASP A 155 19.93 5.16 -3.20
N GLN A 156 19.48 4.13 -3.92
CA GLN A 156 18.49 4.28 -5.00
C GLN A 156 17.13 4.74 -4.47
N ILE A 157 16.73 4.30 -3.27
CA ILE A 157 15.53 4.82 -2.60
C ILE A 157 15.71 6.30 -2.23
N ASN A 158 16.88 6.69 -1.72
CA ASN A 158 17.17 8.08 -1.39
C ASN A 158 17.15 9.00 -2.63
N GLU A 159 17.54 8.50 -3.79
CA GLU A 159 17.42 9.24 -5.05
C GLU A 159 15.95 9.55 -5.39
N ILE A 160 15.05 8.56 -5.27
CA ILE A 160 13.61 8.74 -5.47
C ILE A 160 13.06 9.80 -4.49
N LEU A 161 13.40 9.67 -3.21
CA LEU A 161 12.96 10.61 -2.17
C LEU A 161 13.45 12.05 -2.41
N LYS A 162 14.63 12.24 -2.99
CA LYS A 162 15.18 13.56 -3.34
C LYS A 162 14.47 14.19 -4.52
N THR A 163 14.08 13.41 -5.53
CA THR A 163 13.33 13.90 -6.69
C THR A 163 11.99 14.48 -6.26
N CYS A 164 11.27 13.80 -5.37
CA CYS A 164 10.00 14.30 -4.81
C CYS A 164 10.13 15.63 -4.06
N LYS A 165 11.31 15.95 -3.52
CA LYS A 165 11.56 17.26 -2.88
C LYS A 165 11.75 18.38 -3.89
N THR A 166 12.18 18.07 -5.11
CA THR A 166 12.61 19.08 -6.09
C THR A 166 11.51 19.45 -7.08
N GLU A 167 10.58 18.54 -7.36
CA GLU A 167 9.49 18.76 -8.32
C GLU A 167 8.28 19.52 -7.75
N TYR A 168 8.20 19.68 -6.42
CA TYR A 168 7.00 20.19 -5.72
C TYR A 168 7.31 21.36 -4.75
N ASN A 169 8.49 21.98 -4.85
CA ASN A 169 8.82 23.30 -4.29
C ASN A 169 8.83 24.35 -5.40
#